data_AF-A0A085N5B1-F1
#
_entry.id   AF-A0A085N5B1-F1
#
_cell.length_a   1.000
_cell.length_b   1.000
_cell.length_c   1.000
_cell.angle_alpha   90.00
_cell.angle_beta   90.00
_cell.angle_gamma   90.00
#
_symmetry.space_group_name_H-M   'P 1'
#
loop_
_entity.id
_entity.type
_entity.pdbx_description
1 polymer ?
#
loop_
_entity_poly.entity_id
_entity_poly.type
_entity_poly.pdbx_seq_one_letter_code
_entity_poly.pdbx_strand_id
1 'polypeptide(L)'
;MSQARRYHDELKIQGSCAYSIGWYQKFQRRNGIKTVKICGDRGSADHEAAKEFVEEFARIIADEKLSPEQVYNANETSLFWRYCPRRTVTRSDEIAPTGVKDAKKE
;
A
#
# COMPACT_ATOMS: atom_id res chain seq x y z
N MET A 1 -22.26 4.21 5.36
CA MET A 1 -23.73 4.35 5.34
C MET A 1 -24.19 5.71 4.84
N SER A 2 -23.62 6.81 5.34
CA SER A 2 -23.95 8.18 4.85
C SER A 2 -23.73 8.35 3.35
N GLN A 3 -22.63 7.81 2.81
CA GLN A 3 -22.35 7.84 1.37
C GLN A 3 -23.38 7.07 0.52
N ALA A 4 -23.89 5.93 1.01
CA ALA A 4 -24.87 5.13 0.29
C ALA A 4 -26.23 5.83 0.22
N ARG A 5 -26.62 6.54 1.28
CA ARG A 5 -27.80 7.41 1.28
C ARG A 5 -27.65 8.56 0.30
N ARG A 6 -26.49 9.23 0.29
CA ARG A 6 -26.21 10.31 -0.67
C ARG A 6 -26.41 9.84 -2.13
N TYR A 7 -25.88 8.68 -2.48
CA TYR A 7 -26.05 8.13 -3.83
C TYR A 7 -27.48 7.66 -4.13
N HIS A 8 -28.22 7.18 -3.13
CA HIS A 8 -29.65 6.88 -3.29
C HIS A 8 -30.41 8.10 -3.80
N ASP A 9 -30.15 9.25 -3.16
CA ASP A 9 -30.79 10.52 -3.47
C ASP A 9 -30.32 11.06 -4.83
N GLU A 10 -29.00 11.05 -5.09
CA GLU A 10 -28.40 11.50 -6.37
C GLU A 10 -28.90 10.67 -7.56
N LEU A 11 -29.02 9.34 -7.40
CA LEU A 11 -29.46 8.42 -8.47
C LEU A 11 -30.99 8.29 -8.57
N LYS A 12 -31.75 8.99 -7.71
CA LYS A 12 -33.22 8.98 -7.68
C LYS A 12 -33.82 7.57 -7.65
N ILE A 13 -33.21 6.67 -6.88
CA ILE A 13 -33.68 5.28 -6.78
C ILE A 13 -35.05 5.28 -6.10
N GLN A 14 -36.07 4.70 -6.74
CA GLN A 14 -37.40 4.59 -6.13
C GLN A 14 -37.47 3.39 -5.18
N GLY A 15 -37.99 3.62 -3.97
CA GLY A 15 -38.21 2.59 -2.94
C GLY A 15 -37.21 2.65 -1.79
N SER A 16 -37.57 2.14 -0.61
CA SER A 16 -36.68 2.15 0.55
C SER A 16 -35.57 1.10 0.38
N CYS A 17 -34.32 1.48 0.63
CA CYS A 17 -33.18 0.56 0.55
C CYS A 17 -32.52 0.40 1.93
N ALA A 18 -32.48 -0.84 2.41
CA ALA A 18 -31.76 -1.20 3.63
C ALA A 18 -30.29 -1.46 3.31
N TYR A 19 -29.48 -0.41 3.37
CA TYR A 19 -28.03 -0.55 3.24
C TYR A 19 -27.49 -1.19 4.52
N SER A 20 -27.09 -2.45 4.47
CA SER A 20 -26.41 -3.10 5.59
C SER A 20 -25.04 -3.59 5.15
N ILE A 21 -24.12 -3.75 6.11
CA ILE A 21 -22.82 -4.37 5.84
C ILE A 21 -23.02 -5.76 5.22
N GLY A 22 -24.01 -6.52 5.71
CA GLY A 22 -24.35 -7.84 5.17
C GLY A 22 -24.84 -7.80 3.72
N TRP A 23 -25.66 -6.80 3.35
CA TRP A 23 -26.07 -6.62 1.94
C TRP A 23 -24.86 -6.33 1.05
N TYR A 24 -23.98 -5.43 1.47
CA TYR A 24 -22.77 -5.08 0.71
C TYR A 24 -21.84 -6.29 0.52
N GLN A 25 -21.61 -7.08 1.57
CA GLN A 25 -20.81 -8.31 1.48
C GLN A 25 -21.44 -9.35 0.54
N LYS A 26 -22.77 -9.52 0.56
CA LYS A 26 -23.48 -10.40 -0.38
C LYS A 26 -23.38 -9.89 -1.82
N PHE A 27 -23.50 -8.58 -2.02
CA PHE A 27 -23.33 -7.95 -3.34
C PHE A 27 -21.92 -8.17 -3.89
N GLN A 28 -20.89 -7.95 -3.07
CA GLN A 28 -19.50 -8.21 -3.44
C GLN A 28 -19.31 -9.68 -3.86
N ARG A 29 -19.81 -10.63 -3.07
CA ARG A 29 -19.70 -12.06 -3.38
C ARG A 29 -20.40 -12.45 -4.68
N ARG A 30 -21.63 -11.96 -4.91
CA ARG A 30 -22.42 -12.25 -6.11
C ARG A 30 -21.75 -11.78 -7.39
N ASN A 31 -21.10 -10.63 -7.35
CA ASN A 31 -20.46 -10.02 -8.51
C ASN A 31 -18.96 -10.34 -8.62
N GLY A 32 -18.43 -11.22 -7.75
CA GLY A 32 -17.01 -11.54 -7.72
C GLY A 32 -16.14 -10.30 -7.48
N ILE A 33 -16.53 -9.43 -6.55
CA ILE A 33 -15.79 -8.23 -6.17
C ILE A 33 -15.07 -8.52 -4.86
N LYS A 34 -13.76 -8.28 -4.80
CA LYS A 34 -12.98 -8.35 -3.56
C LYS A 34 -12.19 -7.07 -3.34
N THR A 35 -11.97 -6.73 -2.07
CA THR A 35 -11.06 -5.65 -1.69
C THR A 35 -9.72 -6.26 -1.34
N VAL A 36 -8.69 -5.93 -2.09
CA VAL A 36 -7.31 -6.42 -1.85
C VAL A 36 -6.48 -5.31 -1.22
N LYS A 37 -5.55 -5.72 -0.35
CA LYS A 37 -4.54 -4.82 0.19
C LYS A 37 -3.39 -4.78 -0.81
N ILE A 38 -3.03 -3.58 -1.26
CA ILE A 38 -1.80 -3.36 -2.01
C ILE A 38 -0.67 -3.36 -0.97
N CYS A 39 0.23 -4.32 -1.08
CA CYS A 39 1.46 -4.31 -0.31
C CYS A 39 2.53 -3.60 -1.13
N GLY A 40 3.20 -2.61 -0.51
CA GLY A 40 4.46 -2.08 -1.02
C GLY A 40 5.53 -3.18 -1.05
N ASP A 41 6.60 -2.93 -1.80
CA ASP A 41 7.71 -3.83 -2.14
C ASP A 41 7.68 -5.19 -1.43
N ARG A 42 7.19 -6.19 -2.15
CA ARG A 42 7.38 -7.59 -1.82
C ARG A 42 8.56 -8.16 -2.62
N GLY A 43 9.57 -7.33 -2.86
CA GLY A 43 10.83 -7.78 -3.43
C GLY A 43 11.49 -8.75 -2.46
N SER A 44 12.09 -9.82 -2.97
CA SER A 44 12.98 -10.64 -2.16
C SER A 44 14.12 -9.73 -1.69
N ALA A 45 14.28 -9.57 -0.37
CA ALA A 45 15.45 -8.92 0.16
C ALA A 45 16.67 -9.78 -0.20
N ASP A 46 17.73 -9.14 -0.73
CA ASP A 46 19.00 -9.82 -0.91
C ASP A 46 19.71 -9.88 0.44
N HIS A 47 19.62 -11.05 1.07
CA HIS A 47 20.17 -11.28 2.40
C HIS A 47 21.70 -11.36 2.39
N GLU A 48 22.33 -11.76 1.28
CA GLU A 48 23.79 -11.84 1.20
C GLU A 48 24.37 -10.45 0.98
N ALA A 49 23.83 -9.67 0.04
CA ALA A 49 24.24 -8.29 -0.14
C ALA A 49 24.06 -7.45 1.14
N ALA A 50 23.01 -7.73 1.93
CA ALA A 50 22.80 -7.06 3.21
C ALA A 50 23.89 -7.41 4.26
N LYS A 51 24.36 -8.66 4.30
CA LYS A 51 25.46 -9.06 5.20
C LYS A 51 26.78 -8.42 4.79
N GLU A 52 27.11 -8.45 3.50
CA GLU A 52 28.32 -7.83 2.96
C GLU A 52 28.34 -6.32 3.26
N PHE A 53 27.20 -5.65 3.08
CA PHE A 53 27.07 -4.22 3.39
C PHE A 53 27.32 -3.91 4.87
N VAL A 54 26.85 -4.76 5.80
CA VAL A 54 27.09 -4.55 7.24
C VAL A 54 28.58 -4.59 7.56
N GLU A 55 29.33 -5.51 6.96
CA GLU A 55 30.79 -5.61 7.16
C GLU A 55 31.56 -4.44 6.53
N GLU A 56 31.15 -4.00 5.34
CA GLU A 56 31.71 -2.81 4.69
C GLU A 56 31.43 -1.54 5.50
N PHE A 57 30.19 -1.36 5.94
CA PHE A 57 29.77 -0.18 6.70
C PHE A 57 30.51 -0.08 8.05
N ALA A 58 30.72 -1.21 8.73
CA ALA A 58 31.51 -1.26 9.96
C ALA A 58 32.98 -0.84 9.72
N ARG A 59 33.58 -1.25 8.60
CA ARG A 59 34.93 -0.82 8.21
C ARG A 59 35.01 0.69 7.99
N ILE A 60 34.06 1.25 7.25
CA ILE A 60 34.00 2.70 6.99
C ILE A 60 33.91 3.49 8.31
N ILE A 61 33.05 3.07 9.25
CA ILE A 61 32.93 3.75 10.55
C ILE A 61 34.26 3.74 11.32
N ALA A 62 34.97 2.60 11.30
CA ALA A 62 36.24 2.45 11.99
C ALA A 62 37.37 3.27 11.35
N ASP A 63 37.50 3.21 10.02
CA ASP A 63 38.55 3.89 9.25
C ASP A 63 38.41 5.42 9.32
N GLU A 64 37.17 5.91 9.19
CA GLU A 64 36.84 7.34 9.23
C GLU A 64 36.62 7.87 10.66
N LYS A 65 36.69 6.99 11.67
CA LYS A 65 36.48 7.31 13.11
C LYS A 65 35.17 8.07 13.35
N LEU A 66 34.10 7.64 12.69
CA LEU A 66 32.80 8.29 12.78
C LEU A 66 32.16 8.01 14.14
N SER A 67 31.68 9.07 14.78
CA SER A 67 30.80 8.95 15.94
C SER A 67 29.37 8.60 15.50
N PRO A 68 28.55 7.96 16.36
CA PRO A 68 27.14 7.69 16.06
C PRO A 68 26.37 8.94 15.64
N GLU A 69 26.71 10.12 16.17
CA GLU A 69 26.10 11.40 15.85
C GLU A 69 26.43 11.90 14.42
N GLN A 70 27.43 11.30 13.76
CA GLN A 70 27.80 11.60 12.38
C GLN A 70 27.20 10.60 11.38
N VAL A 71 26.52 9.56 11.86
CA VAL A 71 25.92 8.53 11.03
C VAL A 71 24.44 8.85 10.80
N TYR A 72 24.11 9.28 9.59
CA TYR A 72 22.75 9.63 9.20
C TYR A 72 22.21 8.61 8.20
N ASN A 73 20.96 8.18 8.42
CA ASN A 73 20.24 7.40 7.44
C ASN A 73 19.65 8.33 6.37
N ALA A 74 20.14 8.23 5.13
CA ALA A 74 19.58 8.92 3.98
C ALA A 74 18.47 8.10 3.27
N ASN A 75 17.78 7.20 3.99
CA ASN A 75 16.70 6.42 3.41
C ASN A 75 15.51 7.32 3.03
N GLU A 76 15.44 7.63 1.74
CA GLU A 76 14.38 8.31 1.00
C GLU A 76 13.72 9.53 1.66
N THR A 77 14.07 10.73 1.20
CA THR A 77 13.16 11.88 1.26
C THR A 77 12.38 11.94 -0.05
N SER A 78 11.28 11.19 -0.16
CA SER A 78 10.48 11.15 -1.39
C SER A 78 9.12 11.83 -1.20
N LEU A 79 8.74 12.69 -2.14
CA LEU A 79 7.43 13.32 -2.17
C LEU A 79 6.42 12.35 -2.79
N PHE A 80 5.36 12.03 -2.05
CA PHE A 80 4.27 11.20 -2.55
C PHE A 80 3.44 11.99 -3.56
N TRP A 81 3.66 11.77 -4.86
CA TRP A 81 2.82 12.33 -5.92
C TRP A 81 1.89 11.24 -6.45
N ARG A 82 0.57 11.46 -6.42
CA ARG A 82 -0.45 10.45 -6.80
C ARG A 82 -0.39 9.17 -5.94
N TYR A 83 -0.41 9.36 -4.61
CA TYR A 83 -0.44 8.25 -3.65
C TYR A 83 -1.56 7.24 -3.98
N CYS A 84 -1.19 5.98 -4.16
CA CYS A 84 -2.15 4.93 -4.43
C CYS A 84 -2.84 4.50 -3.11
N PRO A 85 -4.17 4.32 -3.10
CA PRO A 85 -4.84 3.77 -1.92
C PRO A 85 -4.25 2.40 -1.55
N ARG A 86 -3.92 2.19 -0.27
CA ARG A 86 -3.42 0.89 0.25
C ARG A 86 -4.40 -0.28 0.06
N ARG A 87 -5.64 0.01 -0.30
CA ARG A 87 -6.68 -0.98 -0.61
C ARG A 87 -7.34 -0.61 -1.92
N THR A 88 -7.44 -1.57 -2.82
CA THR A 88 -8.17 -1.41 -4.08
C THR A 88 -9.24 -2.49 -4.23
N VAL A 89 -10.19 -2.24 -5.12
CA VAL A 89 -11.26 -3.17 -5.48
C VAL A 89 -10.88 -3.84 -6.80
N THR A 90 -10.96 -5.15 -6.84
CA THR A 90 -10.56 -5.98 -8.00
C THR A 90 -11.54 -7.13 -8.14
N ARG A 91 -11.57 -7.77 -9.31
CA ARG A 91 -12.40 -8.96 -9.52
C ARG A 91 -11.80 -10.17 -8.81
N SER A 92 -12.64 -11.15 -8.48
CA SER A 92 -12.24 -12.31 -7.68
C SER A 92 -11.19 -13.18 -8.38
N ASP A 93 -11.21 -13.21 -9.70
CA ASP A 93 -10.29 -13.91 -10.61
C ASP A 93 -8.95 -13.19 -10.81
N GLU A 94 -8.87 -11.89 -10.52
CA GLU A 94 -7.66 -11.10 -10.65
C GLU A 94 -6.72 -11.30 -9.44
N ILE A 95 -5.42 -11.40 -9.69
CA ILE A 95 -4.39 -11.43 -8.63
C ILE A 95 -4.23 -10.01 -8.08
N ALA A 96 -4.10 -9.89 -6.76
CA ALA A 96 -3.86 -8.59 -6.13
C ALA A 96 -2.60 -7.95 -6.71
N PRO A 97 -2.62 -6.65 -7.06
CA PRO A 97 -1.43 -5.97 -7.56
C PRO A 97 -0.30 -6.06 -6.52
N THR A 98 0.81 -6.68 -6.90
CA THR A 98 2.06 -6.72 -6.14
C THR A 98 3.10 -5.84 -6.81
N GLY A 99 3.90 -5.10 -6.03
CA GLY A 99 4.95 -4.25 -6.59
C GLY A 99 4.47 -2.90 -7.13
N VAL A 100 3.24 -2.48 -6.79
CA VAL A 100 2.82 -1.09 -7.01
C VAL A 100 3.60 -0.23 -6.03
N LYS A 101 4.75 0.28 -6.51
CA LYS A 101 5.48 1.35 -5.81
C LYS A 101 4.61 2.59 -5.85
N ASP A 102 4.55 3.27 -4.72
CA ASP A 102 4.03 4.63 -4.70
C ASP A 102 4.84 5.44 -5.72
N ALA A 103 4.15 6.18 -6.59
CA ALA A 103 4.83 7.04 -7.55
C ALA A 103 5.54 8.16 -6.77
N LYS A 104 6.83 7.94 -6.53
CA LYS A 104 7.73 8.91 -5.93
C LYS A 104 8.36 9.69 -7.08
N LYS A 105 8.32 11.02 -6.99
CA LYS A 105 9.17 11.88 -7.83
C LYS A 105 10.36 12.28 -7.00
N GLU A 106 11.54 12.09 -7.58
CA GLU A 106 12.83 12.63 -7.12
C GLU A 106 12.95 14.12 -7.46
#